data_AF-A0A562IKP6-F1
#
_entry.id   AF-A0A562IKP6-F1
#
_cell.length_a   1.000
_cell.length_b   1.000
_cell.length_c   1.000
_cell.angle_alpha   90.00
_cell.angle_beta   90.00
_cell.angle_gamma   90.00
#
_symmetry.space_group_name_H-M   'P 1'
#
loop_
_entity.id
_entity.type
_entity.pdbx_description
1 polymer ?
#
loop_
_entity_poly.entity_id
_entity_poly.type
_entity_poly.pdbx_seq_one_letter_code
_entity_poly.pdbx_strand_id
1 'polypeptide(L)'
;MTTAYGTDRSSDSETIAAAVAAAAQAAAAALPAELDLRAGDPVSDPEAVPLPAEPGVAVTAALGGEVSGDIVLVLSAEIVAALTNSPVGPMDVPTALRPALEAAAAALGRVRVAAERTEDVVAALDGLRDKGVFLAVPLAAGGEVSATLALQVTLPQPRERRGSLDLLRNVAMEVTVEIGRTRMTVSELLSLHPGEVIELDRAAGAPADLLVNGTLIARGEIVVVDEDFGLRISEIVTDAGEYGRPSA
;
A
#
# COMPACT_ATOMS: atom_id res chain seq x y z
N MET A 1 -8.32 18.92 30.30
CA MET A 1 -9.30 18.08 29.58
C MET A 1 -8.50 17.25 28.59
N THR A 2 -8.21 16.01 28.98
CA THR A 2 -7.31 15.06 28.30
C THR A 2 -8.19 13.98 27.71
N THR A 3 -8.15 13.77 26.38
CA THR A 3 -8.68 12.53 25.78
C THR A 3 -7.95 12.18 24.47
N ALA A 4 -7.55 10.90 24.41
CA ALA A 4 -7.33 10.02 23.26
C ALA A 4 -6.19 10.31 22.26
N TYR A 5 -5.03 9.70 22.52
CA TYR A 5 -4.11 9.19 21.50
C TYR A 5 -3.71 7.78 21.93
N GLY A 6 -4.31 6.74 21.34
CA GLY A 6 -4.06 5.36 21.79
C GLY A 6 -5.01 4.31 21.21
N THR A 7 -5.09 4.21 19.89
CA THR A 7 -5.83 3.11 19.24
C THR A 7 -5.10 2.50 18.04
N ASP A 8 -4.03 3.12 17.54
CA ASP A 8 -3.43 2.79 16.24
C ASP A 8 -2.53 1.53 16.25
N ARG A 9 -1.74 1.31 17.32
CA ARG A 9 -0.80 0.16 17.36
C ARG A 9 -1.47 -1.21 17.53
N SER A 10 -2.67 -1.27 18.12
CA SER A 10 -3.37 -2.54 18.35
C SER A 10 -3.98 -3.05 17.04
N SER A 11 -4.55 -2.16 16.23
CA SER A 11 -5.11 -2.51 14.92
C SER A 11 -4.02 -2.92 13.93
N ASP A 12 -2.85 -2.28 13.98
CA ASP A 12 -1.72 -2.64 13.13
C ASP A 12 -1.23 -4.05 13.44
N SER A 13 -1.00 -4.39 14.71
CA SER A 13 -0.53 -5.72 15.10
C SER A 13 -1.52 -6.83 14.75
N GLU A 14 -2.83 -6.57 14.89
CA GLU A 14 -3.89 -7.52 14.54
C GLU A 14 -3.99 -7.72 13.02
N THR A 15 -3.85 -6.64 12.24
CA THR A 15 -3.83 -6.70 10.78
C THR A 15 -2.63 -7.50 10.26
N ILE A 16 -1.47 -7.34 10.90
CA ILE A 16 -0.24 -8.07 10.54
C ILE A 16 -0.39 -9.56 10.85
N ALA A 17 -0.86 -9.91 12.05
CA ALA A 17 -1.09 -11.29 12.43
C ALA A 17 -2.10 -11.97 11.48
N ALA A 18 -3.17 -11.27 11.09
CA ALA A 18 -4.16 -11.77 10.13
C ALA A 18 -3.56 -11.99 8.72
N ALA A 19 -2.74 -11.05 8.23
CA ALA A 19 -2.07 -11.20 6.92
C ALA A 19 -1.09 -12.38 6.91
N VAL A 20 -0.34 -12.56 8.00
CA VAL A 20 0.59 -13.69 8.15
C VAL A 20 -0.14 -15.02 8.30
N ALA A 21 -1.25 -15.07 9.04
CA ALA A 21 -2.10 -16.26 9.11
C ALA A 21 -2.68 -16.65 7.73
N ALA A 22 -3.11 -15.66 6.94
CA ALA A 22 -3.57 -15.89 5.57
C ALA A 22 -2.45 -16.43 4.67
N ALA A 23 -1.23 -15.90 4.80
CA ALA A 23 -0.06 -16.40 4.08
C ALA A 23 0.31 -17.83 4.48
N ALA A 24 0.24 -18.15 5.78
CA ALA A 24 0.42 -19.51 6.29
C ALA A 24 -0.64 -20.47 5.74
N GLN A 25 -1.90 -20.04 5.66
CA GLN A 25 -2.96 -20.85 5.09
C GLN A 25 -2.79 -21.08 3.57
N ALA A 26 -2.29 -20.08 2.84
CA ALA A 26 -1.97 -20.22 1.42
C ALA A 26 -0.79 -21.19 1.20
N ALA A 27 0.24 -21.11 2.04
CA ALA A 27 1.34 -22.07 2.05
C ALA A 27 0.86 -23.49 2.32
N ALA A 28 0.01 -23.66 3.34
CA ALA A 28 -0.57 -24.95 3.73
C ALA A 28 -1.35 -25.62 2.59
N ALA A 29 -2.13 -24.84 1.83
CA ALA A 29 -2.91 -25.35 0.71
C ALA A 29 -2.04 -25.78 -0.50
N ALA A 30 -0.82 -25.26 -0.61
CA ALA A 30 0.12 -25.54 -1.69
C ALA A 30 1.23 -26.52 -1.26
N LEU A 31 1.26 -26.93 0.01
CA LEU A 31 2.20 -27.93 0.50
C LEU A 31 1.85 -29.32 -0.06
N PRO A 32 2.84 -30.05 -0.60
CA PRO A 32 2.67 -31.44 -1.05
C PRO A 32 2.65 -32.40 0.14
N ALA A 33 1.63 -32.27 1.00
CA ALA A 33 1.37 -33.15 2.13
C ALA A 33 0.19 -34.08 1.83
N GLU A 34 0.18 -35.28 2.41
CA GLU A 34 -0.96 -36.21 2.29
C GLU A 34 -2.18 -35.75 3.10
N LEU A 35 -1.97 -34.87 4.08
CA LEU A 35 -2.97 -34.37 5.00
C LEU A 35 -3.33 -32.91 4.70
N ASP A 36 -4.61 -32.56 4.91
CA ASP A 36 -5.10 -31.19 4.79
C ASP A 36 -4.59 -30.33 5.95
N LEU A 37 -3.47 -29.63 5.73
CA LEU A 37 -2.87 -28.74 6.71
C LEU A 37 -3.69 -27.44 6.88
N ARG A 38 -3.81 -26.99 8.13
CA ARG A 38 -4.44 -25.71 8.47
C ARG A 38 -3.52 -24.84 9.31
N ALA A 39 -3.53 -23.55 9.01
CA ALA A 39 -2.83 -22.55 9.80
C ALA A 39 -3.50 -22.41 11.17
N GLY A 40 -2.68 -22.48 12.23
CA GLY A 40 -3.09 -22.16 13.60
C GLY A 40 -2.87 -20.68 13.93
N ASP A 41 -2.86 -20.39 15.23
CA ASP A 41 -2.69 -19.01 15.72
C ASP A 41 -1.22 -18.55 15.55
N PRO A 42 -0.99 -17.32 15.06
CA PRO A 42 0.36 -16.75 14.99
C PRO A 42 0.99 -16.54 16.37
N VAL A 43 2.28 -16.88 16.47
CA VAL A 43 3.13 -16.69 17.64
C VAL A 43 4.22 -15.67 17.30
N SER A 44 4.33 -14.62 18.09
CA SER A 44 5.31 -13.55 17.91
C SER A 44 6.56 -13.69 18.78
N ASP A 45 6.59 -14.68 19.68
CA ASP A 45 7.76 -14.98 20.52
C ASP A 45 8.71 -15.95 19.78
N PRO A 46 9.94 -15.51 19.42
CA PRO A 46 10.92 -16.35 18.71
C PRO A 46 11.53 -17.47 19.56
N GLU A 47 11.30 -17.50 20.87
CA GLU A 47 11.68 -18.61 21.74
C GLU A 47 10.58 -19.66 21.90
N ALA A 48 9.35 -19.35 21.47
CA ALA A 48 8.18 -20.21 21.59
C ALA A 48 7.63 -20.67 20.23
N VAL A 49 8.50 -20.79 19.22
CA VAL A 49 8.11 -21.21 17.87
C VAL A 49 7.50 -22.63 17.92
N PRO A 50 6.25 -22.81 17.48
CA PRO A 50 5.63 -24.14 17.49
C PRO A 50 6.20 -24.96 16.34
N LEU A 51 7.05 -25.94 16.64
CA LEU A 51 7.70 -26.81 15.66
C LEU A 51 7.01 -28.17 15.55
N PRO A 52 7.19 -28.89 14.42
CA PRO A 52 6.80 -30.29 14.33
C PRO A 52 7.49 -31.14 15.40
N ALA A 53 6.85 -32.24 15.81
CA ALA A 53 7.40 -33.15 16.82
C ALA A 53 8.77 -33.72 16.40
N GLU A 54 8.91 -34.06 15.11
CA GLU A 54 10.18 -34.44 14.50
C GLU A 54 10.51 -33.48 13.35
N PRO A 55 11.25 -32.38 13.61
CA PRO A 55 11.64 -31.44 12.57
C PRO A 55 12.65 -32.08 11.63
N GLY A 56 12.36 -32.05 10.33
CA GLY A 56 13.21 -32.61 9.29
C GLY A 56 14.17 -31.58 8.72
N VAL A 57 13.63 -30.56 8.05
CA VAL A 57 14.43 -29.55 7.35
C VAL A 57 13.72 -28.20 7.29
N ALA A 58 14.50 -27.13 7.20
CA ALA A 58 13.99 -25.78 6.93
C ALA A 58 14.35 -25.35 5.51
N VAL A 59 13.40 -24.71 4.83
CA VAL A 59 13.65 -24.00 3.57
C VAL A 59 13.47 -22.51 3.80
N THR A 60 14.53 -21.75 3.53
CA THR A 60 14.58 -20.31 3.69
C THR A 60 14.54 -19.64 2.32
N ALA A 61 13.77 -18.56 2.19
CA ALA A 61 13.79 -17.69 1.02
C ALA A 61 13.73 -16.22 1.42
N ALA A 62 14.42 -15.37 0.65
CA ALA A 62 14.31 -13.93 0.84
C ALA A 62 13.06 -13.40 0.12
N LEU A 63 12.30 -12.56 0.81
CA LEU A 63 11.17 -11.80 0.30
C LEU A 63 11.62 -10.41 -0.15
N GLY A 64 11.16 -10.00 -1.33
CA GLY A 64 11.40 -8.64 -1.83
C GLY A 64 10.18 -8.08 -2.55
N GLY A 65 9.95 -6.77 -2.43
CA GLY A 65 8.80 -6.11 -3.05
C GLY A 65 8.18 -5.11 -2.10
N GLU A 66 6.85 -5.15 -1.96
CA GLU A 66 6.14 -4.35 -0.96
C GLU A 66 6.58 -4.75 0.45
N VAL A 67 6.60 -6.05 0.73
CA VAL A 67 7.18 -6.63 1.95
C VAL A 67 8.58 -7.14 1.65
N SER A 68 9.55 -6.79 2.50
CA SER A 68 10.91 -7.34 2.44
C SER A 68 11.26 -8.08 3.72
N GLY A 69 12.09 -9.10 3.61
CA GLY A 69 12.47 -9.92 4.76
C GLY A 69 12.85 -11.33 4.36
N ASP A 70 12.75 -12.26 5.30
CA ASP A 70 13.03 -13.67 5.09
C ASP A 70 11.81 -14.50 5.53
N ILE A 71 11.51 -15.55 4.77
CA ILE A 71 10.49 -16.55 5.06
C ILE A 71 11.18 -17.90 5.24
N VAL A 72 10.80 -18.63 6.28
CA VAL A 72 11.30 -19.96 6.63
C VAL A 72 10.12 -20.89 6.75
N LEU A 73 10.19 -22.01 6.04
CA LEU A 73 9.22 -23.09 6.16
C LEU A 73 9.93 -24.31 6.75
N VAL A 74 9.59 -24.66 8.00
CA VAL A 74 10.07 -25.85 8.68
C VAL A 74 9.11 -26.99 8.40
N LEU A 75 9.62 -28.15 7.97
CA LEU A 75 8.83 -29.34 7.71
C LEU A 75 9.13 -30.46 8.70
N SER A 76 8.15 -31.32 8.96
CA SER A 76 8.41 -32.59 9.66
C SER A 76 9.26 -33.53 8.81
N ALA A 77 9.99 -34.43 9.49
CA ALA A 77 10.77 -35.48 8.84
C ALA A 77 9.91 -36.39 7.94
N GLU A 78 8.64 -36.60 8.30
CA GLU A 78 7.66 -37.35 7.51
C GLU A 78 7.39 -36.70 6.14
N ILE A 79 7.11 -35.39 6.10
CA ILE A 79 6.86 -34.68 4.84
C ILE A 79 8.13 -34.70 3.96
N VAL A 80 9.30 -34.50 4.58
CA VAL A 80 10.57 -34.55 3.85
C VAL A 80 10.82 -35.95 3.26
N ALA A 81 10.52 -37.00 4.02
CA ALA A 81 10.63 -38.38 3.56
C ALA A 81 9.65 -38.68 2.42
N ALA A 82 8.41 -38.18 2.50
CA ALA A 82 7.40 -38.34 1.44
C ALA A 82 7.84 -37.67 0.13
N LEU A 83 8.41 -36.47 0.21
CA LEU A 83 8.97 -35.74 -0.93
C LEU A 83 10.16 -36.47 -1.57
N THR A 84 11.07 -36.96 -0.74
CA THR A 84 12.31 -37.62 -1.19
C THR A 84 12.02 -39.00 -1.80
N ASN A 85 11.02 -39.72 -1.28
CA ASN A 85 10.62 -41.05 -1.74
C ASN A 85 9.42 -41.01 -2.69
N SER A 86 9.18 -39.88 -3.37
CA SER A 86 8.05 -39.72 -4.27
C SER A 86 8.07 -40.76 -5.40
N PRO A 87 6.91 -41.36 -5.77
CA PRO A 87 6.82 -42.35 -6.84
C PRO A 87 7.17 -41.79 -8.24
N VAL A 88 7.27 -40.46 -8.38
CA VAL A 88 7.65 -39.76 -9.61
C VAL A 88 9.18 -39.54 -9.69
N GLY A 89 9.94 -40.00 -8.69
CA GLY A 89 11.38 -39.84 -8.56
C GLY A 89 11.76 -38.90 -7.41
N PRO A 90 13.04 -38.89 -6.99
CA PRO A 90 13.50 -38.02 -5.91
C PRO A 90 13.32 -36.56 -6.29
N MET A 91 12.47 -35.86 -5.54
CA MET A 91 12.21 -34.44 -5.72
C MET A 91 13.14 -33.64 -4.82
N ASP A 92 13.78 -32.61 -5.38
CA ASP A 92 14.56 -31.65 -4.61
C ASP A 92 13.61 -30.83 -3.71
N VAL A 93 13.87 -30.82 -2.39
CA VAL A 93 12.95 -30.27 -1.39
C VAL A 93 12.67 -28.77 -1.62
N PRO A 94 13.66 -27.88 -1.84
CA PRO A 94 13.39 -26.49 -2.21
C PRO A 94 12.46 -26.38 -3.42
N THR A 95 12.80 -27.08 -4.50
CA THR A 95 12.01 -27.06 -5.74
C THR A 95 10.55 -27.51 -5.51
N ALA A 96 10.33 -28.49 -4.64
CA ALA A 96 9.00 -28.97 -4.26
C ALA A 96 8.19 -27.94 -3.46
N LEU A 97 8.86 -27.11 -2.67
CA LEU A 97 8.24 -26.14 -1.77
C LEU A 97 8.04 -24.76 -2.38
N ARG A 98 8.68 -24.47 -3.51
CA ARG A 98 8.50 -23.19 -4.21
C ARG A 98 7.03 -22.77 -4.39
N PRO A 99 6.10 -23.65 -4.83
CA PRO A 99 4.69 -23.27 -4.93
C PRO A 99 4.08 -22.81 -3.60
N ALA A 100 4.46 -23.43 -2.48
CA ALA A 100 4.00 -23.04 -1.15
C ALA A 100 4.55 -21.68 -0.72
N LEU A 101 5.83 -21.41 -0.98
CA LEU A 101 6.46 -20.12 -0.68
C LEU A 101 5.90 -19.00 -1.57
N GLU A 102 5.64 -19.26 -2.84
CA GLU A 102 5.00 -18.32 -3.76
C GLU A 102 3.55 -18.02 -3.35
N ALA A 103 2.78 -19.05 -2.93
CA ALA A 103 1.43 -18.87 -2.42
C ALA A 103 1.42 -18.01 -1.15
N ALA A 104 2.36 -18.24 -0.23
CA ALA A 104 2.54 -17.42 0.96
C ALA A 104 2.86 -15.96 0.59
N ALA A 105 3.83 -15.74 -0.30
CA ALA A 105 4.23 -14.41 -0.74
C ALA A 105 3.10 -13.66 -1.46
N ALA A 106 2.31 -14.34 -2.29
CA ALA A 106 1.17 -13.75 -2.97
C ALA A 106 0.08 -13.28 -1.99
N ALA A 107 -0.13 -14.01 -0.88
CA ALA A 107 -1.05 -13.60 0.18
C ALA A 107 -0.55 -12.38 0.97
N LEU A 108 0.77 -12.14 1.00
CA LEU A 108 1.38 -10.95 1.59
C LEU A 108 1.34 -9.71 0.65
N GLY A 109 0.78 -9.83 -0.55
CA GLY A 109 0.64 -8.73 -1.52
C GLY A 109 1.61 -8.84 -2.69
N ARG A 110 2.20 -7.71 -3.13
CA ARG A 110 3.14 -7.70 -4.26
C ARG A 110 4.55 -8.05 -3.80
N VAL A 111 4.74 -9.30 -3.40
CA VAL A 111 6.00 -9.83 -2.89
C VAL A 111 6.55 -10.88 -3.87
N ARG A 112 7.86 -10.86 -4.07
CA ARG A 112 8.61 -11.84 -4.86
C ARG A 112 9.45 -12.68 -3.92
N VAL A 113 9.52 -13.98 -4.22
CA VAL A 113 10.39 -14.93 -3.53
C VAL A 113 11.70 -15.02 -4.32
N ALA A 114 12.82 -14.83 -3.63
CA ALA A 114 14.16 -15.02 -4.20
C ALA A 114 14.55 -16.51 -4.20
N ALA A 115 15.82 -16.82 -4.50
CA ALA A 115 16.30 -18.20 -4.47
C ALA A 115 16.18 -18.82 -3.07
N GLU A 116 15.58 -20.00 -3.03
CA GLU A 116 15.40 -20.83 -1.84
C GLU A 116 16.68 -21.59 -1.50
N ARG A 117 16.91 -21.81 -0.21
CA ARG A 117 17.99 -22.67 0.26
C ARG A 117 17.52 -23.54 1.42
N THR A 118 18.10 -24.72 1.50
CA THR A 118 17.88 -25.67 2.58
C THR A 118 18.86 -25.42 3.72
N GLU A 119 18.37 -25.35 4.94
CA GLU A 119 19.16 -25.08 6.14
C GLU A 119 18.75 -25.99 7.30
N ASP A 120 19.63 -26.09 8.30
CA ASP A 120 19.27 -26.66 9.60
C ASP A 120 18.19 -25.79 10.26
N VAL A 121 17.26 -26.42 10.97
CA VAL A 121 16.10 -25.73 11.55
C VAL A 121 16.53 -24.66 12.56
N VAL A 122 17.55 -24.91 13.38
CA VAL A 122 18.03 -23.93 14.36
C VAL A 122 18.68 -22.76 13.65
N ALA A 123 19.54 -23.05 12.66
CA ALA A 123 20.22 -22.00 11.89
C ALA A 123 19.24 -21.10 11.12
N ALA A 124 18.20 -21.69 10.51
CA ALA A 124 17.18 -20.95 9.79
C ALA A 124 16.38 -20.03 10.70
N LEU A 125 15.96 -20.52 11.88
CA LEU A 125 15.21 -19.73 12.86
C LEU A 125 16.08 -18.64 13.49
N ASP A 126 17.34 -18.93 13.81
CA ASP A 126 18.29 -17.93 14.31
C ASP A 126 18.46 -16.78 13.31
N GLY A 127 18.48 -17.09 11.99
CA GLY A 127 18.52 -16.08 10.93
C GLY A 127 17.35 -15.09 10.94
N LEU A 128 16.19 -15.48 11.49
CA LEU A 128 15.00 -14.64 11.61
C LEU A 128 14.99 -13.74 12.86
N ARG A 129 15.88 -13.96 13.83
CA ARG A 129 15.81 -13.30 15.15
C ARG A 129 16.31 -11.85 15.16
N ASP A 130 17.18 -11.48 14.22
CA ASP A 130 17.97 -10.25 14.32
C ASP A 130 17.33 -9.00 13.69
N LYS A 131 16.14 -9.09 13.08
CA LYS A 131 15.61 -8.03 12.20
C LYS A 131 14.07 -7.95 12.25
N GLY A 132 13.46 -6.77 12.33
CA GLY A 132 12.03 -6.57 12.02
C GLY A 132 10.99 -7.29 12.91
N VAL A 133 9.80 -7.54 12.34
CA VAL A 133 8.67 -8.20 13.01
C VAL A 133 8.76 -9.71 12.75
N PHE A 134 8.86 -10.48 13.83
CA PHE A 134 8.87 -11.95 13.79
C PHE A 134 7.46 -12.50 14.05
N LEU A 135 7.03 -13.43 13.20
CA LEU A 135 5.81 -14.21 13.40
C LEU A 135 6.02 -15.64 12.91
N ALA A 136 5.57 -16.61 13.69
CA ALA A 136 5.52 -18.02 13.33
C ALA A 136 4.09 -18.54 13.38
N VAL A 137 3.70 -19.33 12.38
CA VAL A 137 2.36 -19.92 12.30
C VAL A 137 2.51 -21.44 12.14
N PRO A 138 1.98 -22.24 13.07
CA PRO A 138 1.97 -23.69 12.92
C PRO A 138 0.98 -24.10 11.83
N LEU A 139 1.36 -25.09 11.05
CA LEU A 139 0.53 -25.75 10.05
C LEU A 139 0.26 -27.17 10.56
N ALA A 140 -0.98 -27.41 10.98
CA ALA A 140 -1.36 -28.63 11.67
C ALA A 140 -2.43 -29.42 10.92
N ALA A 141 -2.36 -30.74 11.03
CA ALA A 141 -3.42 -31.67 10.64
C ALA A 141 -3.79 -32.54 11.85
N GLY A 142 -5.08 -32.70 12.14
CA GLY A 142 -5.52 -33.52 13.28
C GLY A 142 -5.06 -33.05 14.66
N GLY A 143 -4.61 -31.79 14.79
CA GLY A 143 -4.09 -31.23 16.04
C GLY A 143 -2.57 -31.40 16.24
N GLU A 144 -1.89 -32.01 15.28
CA GLU A 144 -0.43 -32.17 15.28
C GLU A 144 0.22 -31.23 14.28
N VAL A 145 1.29 -30.56 14.68
CA VAL A 145 2.04 -29.63 13.83
C VAL A 145 2.90 -30.45 12.87
N SER A 146 2.63 -30.37 11.58
CA SER A 146 3.42 -31.05 10.55
C SER A 146 4.38 -30.10 9.84
N ALA A 147 4.11 -28.79 9.85
CA ALA A 147 5.02 -27.78 9.34
C ALA A 147 4.83 -26.46 10.10
N THR A 148 5.80 -25.55 9.98
CA THR A 148 5.74 -24.22 10.60
C THR A 148 6.23 -23.18 9.62
N LEU A 149 5.40 -22.17 9.34
CA LEU A 149 5.79 -21.01 8.56
C LEU A 149 6.24 -19.91 9.51
N ALA A 150 7.54 -19.61 9.52
CA ALA A 150 8.10 -18.48 10.26
C ALA A 150 8.53 -17.40 9.28
N LEU A 151 8.26 -16.14 9.61
CA LEU A 151 8.66 -15.02 8.77
C LEU A 151 9.23 -13.91 9.63
N GLN A 152 10.26 -13.31 9.09
CA GLN A 152 10.82 -12.06 9.55
C GLN A 152 10.52 -11.02 8.48
N VAL A 153 9.51 -10.18 8.71
CA VAL A 153 9.09 -9.19 7.72
C VAL A 153 9.35 -7.78 8.21
N THR A 154 9.87 -6.96 7.30
CA THR A 154 9.81 -5.51 7.39
C THR A 154 8.67 -5.09 6.48
N LEU A 155 7.51 -4.79 7.07
CA LEU A 155 6.41 -4.26 6.31
C LEU A 155 6.74 -2.82 5.89
N PRO A 156 6.33 -2.41 4.69
CA PRO A 156 6.33 -1.00 4.37
C PRO A 156 5.36 -0.36 5.36
N GLN A 157 5.80 0.67 6.08
CA GLN A 157 4.88 1.58 6.79
C GLN A 157 3.70 1.83 5.86
N PRO A 158 2.42 1.73 6.33
CA PRO A 158 1.27 1.90 5.47
C PRO A 158 1.49 3.18 4.68
N ARG A 159 1.81 3.02 3.40
CA ARG A 159 1.87 4.15 2.51
C ARG A 159 0.41 4.52 2.39
N GLU A 160 -0.03 5.49 3.21
CA GLU A 160 -1.04 6.43 2.76
C GLU A 160 -0.74 6.65 1.28
N ARG A 161 -1.75 6.52 0.42
CA ARG A 161 -1.63 6.70 -1.03
C ARG A 161 -1.19 8.15 -1.35
N ARG A 162 0.05 8.51 -1.01
CA ARG A 162 0.70 9.80 -1.22
C ARG A 162 1.58 9.78 -2.46
N GLY A 163 1.62 8.67 -3.20
CA GLY A 163 2.51 8.52 -4.36
C GLY A 163 2.06 9.17 -5.67
N SER A 164 0.81 9.63 -5.80
CA SER A 164 0.34 10.28 -7.04
C SER A 164 0.01 11.76 -6.87
N LEU A 165 -0.38 12.21 -5.67
CA LEU A 165 -0.68 13.61 -5.41
C LEU A 165 0.56 14.40 -5.00
N ASP A 166 1.54 13.80 -4.31
CA ASP A 166 2.78 14.50 -3.91
C ASP A 166 3.64 14.91 -5.12
N LEU A 167 3.59 14.17 -6.22
CA LEU A 167 4.24 14.54 -7.48
C LEU A 167 3.56 15.76 -8.15
N LEU A 168 2.25 15.93 -7.96
CA LEU A 168 1.49 17.05 -8.52
C LEU A 168 1.55 18.32 -7.65
N ARG A 169 2.00 18.22 -6.38
CA ARG A 169 2.09 19.38 -5.47
C ARG A 169 2.96 20.54 -5.98
N ASN A 170 3.91 20.24 -6.86
CA ASN A 170 4.88 21.22 -7.36
C ASN A 170 4.61 21.64 -8.82
N VAL A 171 3.44 21.32 -9.37
CA VAL A 171 3.07 21.76 -10.72
C VAL A 171 2.65 23.23 -10.64
N ALA A 172 3.42 24.10 -11.28
CA ALA A 172 3.04 25.49 -11.46
C ALA A 172 1.87 25.59 -12.45
N MET A 173 0.86 26.38 -12.11
CA MET A 173 -0.32 26.63 -12.96
C MET A 173 -0.51 28.13 -13.11
N GLU A 174 -0.92 28.56 -14.30
CA GLU A 174 -1.34 29.94 -14.53
C GLU A 174 -2.71 30.16 -13.89
N VAL A 175 -2.81 31.25 -13.12
CA VAL A 175 -4.03 31.64 -12.43
C VAL A 175 -4.43 33.02 -12.91
N THR A 176 -5.69 33.18 -13.30
CA THR A 176 -6.26 34.44 -13.78
C THR A 176 -7.22 34.99 -12.74
N VAL A 177 -7.05 36.27 -12.37
CA VAL A 177 -8.03 37.01 -11.57
C VAL A 177 -8.86 37.86 -12.52
N GLU A 178 -10.17 37.68 -12.51
CA GLU A 178 -11.08 38.34 -13.43
C GLU A 178 -12.09 39.21 -12.68
N ILE A 179 -12.13 40.49 -13.03
CA ILE A 179 -13.03 41.48 -12.41
C ILE A 179 -14.45 41.37 -13.01
N GLY A 180 -14.57 41.04 -14.29
CA GLY A 180 -15.83 40.84 -14.99
C GLY A 180 -15.65 40.66 -16.50
N ARG A 181 -16.73 40.31 -17.19
CA ARG A 181 -16.78 40.11 -18.65
C ARG A 181 -17.78 41.06 -19.29
N THR A 182 -17.65 41.24 -20.59
CA THR A 182 -18.72 41.82 -21.40
C THR A 182 -18.73 41.15 -22.77
N ARG A 183 -19.87 41.21 -23.47
CA ARG A 183 -20.00 40.72 -24.85
C ARG A 183 -20.19 41.91 -25.76
N MET A 184 -19.38 41.97 -26.82
CA MET A 184 -19.47 43.02 -27.83
C MET A 184 -19.37 42.41 -29.23
N THR A 185 -19.92 43.12 -30.20
CA THR A 185 -19.76 42.82 -31.62
C THR A 185 -18.33 43.15 -32.08
N VAL A 186 -17.91 42.55 -33.20
CA VAL A 186 -16.60 42.84 -33.80
C VAL A 186 -16.47 44.33 -34.15
N SER A 187 -17.56 44.98 -34.57
CA SER A 187 -17.54 46.40 -34.91
C SER A 187 -17.27 47.29 -33.69
N GLU A 188 -17.86 46.96 -32.54
CA GLU A 188 -17.64 47.69 -31.28
C GLU A 188 -16.19 47.52 -30.81
N LEU A 189 -15.66 46.30 -30.85
CA LEU A 189 -14.27 46.03 -30.46
C LEU A 189 -13.25 46.81 -31.32
N LEU A 190 -13.49 46.90 -32.63
CA LEU A 190 -12.61 47.62 -33.56
C LEU A 190 -12.74 49.16 -33.45
N SER A 191 -13.79 49.64 -32.78
CA SER A 191 -14.03 51.07 -32.57
C SER A 191 -13.38 51.61 -31.30
N LEU A 192 -12.83 50.72 -30.45
CA LEU A 192 -12.25 51.09 -29.17
C LEU A 192 -11.11 52.10 -29.33
N HIS A 193 -11.17 53.19 -28.56
CA HIS A 193 -10.12 54.20 -28.52
C HIS A 193 -9.75 54.62 -27.09
N PRO A 194 -8.55 55.20 -26.86
CA PRO A 194 -8.15 55.67 -25.54
C PRO A 194 -9.22 56.60 -24.92
N GLY A 195 -9.55 56.36 -23.65
CA GLY A 195 -10.56 57.11 -22.91
C GLY A 195 -11.98 56.54 -22.97
N GLU A 196 -12.22 55.50 -23.77
CA GLU A 196 -13.50 54.80 -23.78
C GLU A 196 -13.68 53.92 -22.53
N VAL A 197 -14.89 53.91 -21.98
CA VAL A 197 -15.23 53.16 -20.76
C VAL A 197 -16.12 51.98 -21.15
N ILE A 198 -15.68 50.77 -20.80
CA ILE A 198 -16.41 49.53 -21.09
C ILE A 198 -17.12 49.07 -19.82
N GLU A 199 -18.43 48.88 -19.91
CA GLU A 199 -19.23 48.31 -18.83
C GLU A 199 -19.07 46.78 -18.80
N LEU A 200 -18.87 46.24 -17.59
CA LEU A 200 -18.75 44.80 -17.32
C LEU A 200 -20.05 44.25 -16.72
N ASP A 201 -20.20 42.93 -16.73
CA ASP A 201 -21.34 42.19 -16.19
C ASP A 201 -21.37 42.05 -14.66
N ARG A 202 -20.50 42.78 -13.95
CA ARG A 202 -20.31 42.72 -12.50
C ARG A 202 -20.59 44.06 -11.84
N ALA A 203 -21.33 44.03 -10.73
CA ALA A 203 -21.58 45.21 -9.90
C ALA A 203 -20.31 45.62 -9.13
N ALA A 204 -20.17 46.92 -8.87
CA ALA A 204 -19.08 47.43 -8.03
C ALA A 204 -19.12 46.79 -6.62
N GLY A 205 -17.99 46.28 -6.15
CA GLY A 205 -17.88 45.58 -4.88
C GLY A 205 -18.29 44.09 -4.91
N ALA A 206 -18.74 43.57 -6.05
CA ALA A 206 -18.85 42.13 -6.23
C ALA A 206 -17.45 41.48 -6.14
N PRO A 207 -17.34 40.24 -5.61
CA PRO A 207 -16.06 39.55 -5.59
C PRO A 207 -15.55 39.34 -7.02
N ALA A 208 -14.24 39.29 -7.23
CA ALA A 208 -13.58 38.85 -8.46
C ALA A 208 -13.53 37.32 -8.53
N ASP A 209 -13.50 36.78 -9.75
CA ASP A 209 -13.38 35.35 -10.01
C ASP A 209 -11.90 34.96 -10.12
N LEU A 210 -11.52 33.85 -9.50
CA LEU A 210 -10.20 33.23 -9.63
C LEU A 210 -10.32 32.00 -10.52
N LEU A 211 -9.62 32.00 -11.64
CA LEU A 211 -9.68 30.93 -12.63
C LEU A 211 -8.33 30.24 -12.77
N VAL A 212 -8.37 28.93 -13.00
CA VAL A 212 -7.22 28.12 -13.43
C VAL A 212 -7.58 27.47 -14.74
N ASN A 213 -6.81 27.73 -15.80
CA ASN A 213 -7.12 27.25 -17.16
C ASN A 213 -8.56 27.57 -17.61
N GLY A 214 -9.07 28.75 -17.24
CA GLY A 214 -10.44 29.18 -17.56
C GLY A 214 -11.55 28.54 -16.71
N THR A 215 -11.22 27.70 -15.74
CA THR A 215 -12.17 27.11 -14.79
C THR A 215 -12.22 27.92 -13.51
N LEU A 216 -13.41 28.32 -13.07
CA LEU A 216 -13.61 29.03 -11.81
C LEU A 216 -13.27 28.11 -10.63
N ILE A 217 -12.31 28.53 -9.80
CA ILE A 217 -11.90 27.76 -8.61
C ILE A 217 -12.24 28.47 -7.30
N ALA A 218 -12.32 29.81 -7.29
CA ALA A 218 -12.59 30.58 -6.10
C ALA A 218 -13.12 31.98 -6.45
N ARG A 219 -13.64 32.66 -5.45
CA ARG A 219 -14.03 34.07 -5.49
C ARG A 219 -13.35 34.82 -4.37
N GLY A 220 -13.09 36.11 -4.59
CA GLY A 220 -12.43 36.94 -3.58
C GLY A 220 -12.59 38.42 -3.80
N GLU A 221 -12.22 39.21 -2.80
CA GLU A 221 -12.22 40.66 -2.89
C GLU A 221 -10.84 41.16 -3.35
N ILE A 222 -10.83 42.11 -4.29
CA ILE A 222 -9.60 42.80 -4.68
C ILE A 222 -9.17 43.70 -3.53
N VAL A 223 -7.95 43.51 -3.06
CA VAL A 223 -7.32 44.30 -2.01
C VAL A 223 -6.04 44.91 -2.55
N VAL A 224 -5.58 45.98 -1.92
CA VAL A 224 -4.25 46.55 -2.19
C VAL A 224 -3.40 46.30 -0.94
N VAL A 225 -2.25 45.68 -1.13
CA VAL A 225 -1.27 45.38 -0.07
C VAL A 225 0.07 45.89 -0.55
N ASP A 226 0.69 46.78 0.22
CA ASP A 226 2.01 47.36 -0.10
C ASP A 226 2.10 47.94 -1.53
N GLU A 227 1.04 48.64 -1.96
CA GLU A 227 0.87 49.22 -3.31
C GLU A 227 0.63 48.21 -4.45
N ASP A 228 0.65 46.91 -4.16
CA ASP A 228 0.34 45.84 -5.11
C ASP A 228 -1.13 45.38 -5.01
N PHE A 229 -1.69 44.95 -6.13
CA PHE A 229 -3.00 44.30 -6.14
C PHE A 229 -2.91 42.87 -5.60
N GLY A 230 -3.81 42.52 -4.69
CA GLY A 230 -4.00 41.18 -4.17
C GLY A 230 -5.46 40.74 -4.26
N LEU A 231 -5.69 39.44 -4.09
CA LEU A 231 -7.03 38.85 -3.99
C LEU A 231 -7.19 38.18 -2.64
N ARG A 232 -8.12 38.68 -1.81
CA ARG A 232 -8.52 38.01 -0.57
C ARG A 232 -9.63 37.01 -0.88
N ILE A 233 -9.30 35.72 -0.84
CA ILE A 233 -10.27 34.64 -1.08
C ILE A 233 -11.42 34.72 -0.07
N SER A 234 -12.65 34.78 -0.56
CA SER A 234 -13.88 34.77 0.24
C SER A 234 -14.60 33.43 0.16
N GLU A 235 -14.51 32.74 -0.97
CA GLU A 235 -15.19 31.46 -1.22
C GLU A 235 -14.34 30.57 -2.15
N ILE A 236 -14.28 29.27 -1.87
CA ILE A 236 -13.69 28.25 -2.76
C ILE A 236 -14.84 27.43 -3.36
N VAL A 237 -14.86 27.32 -4.69
CA VAL A 237 -15.88 26.56 -5.41
C VAL A 237 -15.48 25.08 -5.36
N THR A 238 -16.35 24.23 -4.81
CA THR A 238 -16.05 22.81 -4.53
C THR A 238 -16.43 21.83 -5.65
N ASP A 239 -16.94 22.32 -6.79
CA ASP A 239 -17.28 21.48 -7.94
C ASP A 239 -16.10 21.32 -8.91
N ALA A 240 -15.11 20.52 -8.51
CA ALA A 240 -14.14 19.92 -9.44
C ALA A 240 -14.67 18.60 -10.05
N GLY A 241 -15.98 18.36 -9.99
CA GLY A 241 -16.62 17.08 -10.33
C GLY A 241 -17.10 16.91 -11.77
N GLU A 242 -17.12 17.95 -12.60
CA GLU A 242 -17.80 17.89 -13.90
C GLU A 242 -17.02 18.56 -15.04
N TYR A 243 -15.78 18.10 -15.30
CA TYR A 243 -15.03 18.51 -16.49
C TYR A 243 -14.73 17.31 -17.39
N GLY A 244 -15.61 17.12 -18.39
CA GLY A 244 -15.43 16.13 -19.45
C GLY A 244 -16.40 16.21 -20.63
N ARG A 245 -17.25 17.25 -20.74
CA ARG A 245 -18.07 17.44 -21.95
C ARG A 245 -17.85 18.85 -22.53
N PRO A 246 -17.27 18.96 -23.73
CA PRO A 246 -17.40 20.18 -24.50
C PRO A 246 -18.85 20.34 -24.92
N SER A 247 -19.47 21.47 -24.57
CA SER A 247 -20.73 21.89 -25.17
C SER A 247 -20.47 22.26 -26.63
N ALA A 248 -21.16 21.56 -27.53
CA ALA A 248 -21.22 21.86 -28.96
C ALA A 248 -22.13 23.06 -29.24
#